data_AF-A0A937NLR9-F1
#
_entry.id   AF-A0A937NLR9-F1
#
_cell.length_a   1.000
_cell.length_b   1.000
_cell.length_c   1.000
_cell.angle_alpha   90.00
_cell.angle_beta   90.00
_cell.angle_gamma   90.00
#
_symmetry.space_group_name_H-M   'P 1'
#
loop_
_entity.id
_entity.type
_entity.pdbx_description
1 polymer ?
#
loop_
_entity_poly.entity_id
_entity_poly.type
_entity_poly.pdbx_seq_one_letter_code
_entity_poly.pdbx_strand_id
1 'polypeptide(L)'
;MNKARLNYLLDAVIGLAFLLSGATGVAFLLMGSGGYQGGRNAGFATALLGLSRGTWSDLHTWASLVMITGIVVHVALHWKWIVGMTKKMMPSRPRRAQEQVCKVMV
;
A
#
# COMPACT_ATOMS: atom_id res chain seq x y z
N MET A 1 -17.88 -8.02 -19.37
CA MET A 1 -17.57 -6.88 -18.46
C MET A 1 -16.35 -6.16 -18.99
N ASN A 2 -16.35 -4.81 -19.00
CA ASN A 2 -15.22 -4.03 -19.52
C ASN A 2 -14.01 -4.16 -18.59
N LYS A 3 -12.84 -4.56 -19.13
CA LYS A 3 -11.58 -4.67 -18.36
C LYS A 3 -11.27 -3.40 -17.58
N ALA A 4 -11.54 -2.23 -18.16
CA ALA A 4 -11.35 -0.94 -17.49
C ALA A 4 -12.23 -0.78 -16.23
N ARG A 5 -13.49 -1.26 -16.26
CA ARG A 5 -14.38 -1.23 -15.08
C ARG A 5 -13.89 -2.19 -14.00
N LEU A 6 -13.38 -3.36 -14.37
CA LEU A 6 -12.85 -4.33 -13.42
C LEU A 6 -11.59 -3.78 -12.71
N ASN A 7 -10.65 -3.21 -13.47
CA ASN A 7 -9.45 -2.60 -12.90
C ASN A 7 -9.81 -1.41 -11.98
N TYR A 8 -10.72 -0.54 -12.42
CA TYR A 8 -11.18 0.58 -11.60
C TYR A 8 -11.87 0.11 -10.31
N LEU A 9 -12.69 -0.93 -10.39
CA LEU A 9 -13.34 -1.51 -9.22
C LEU A 9 -12.32 -2.13 -8.25
N LEU A 10 -11.34 -2.87 -8.78
CA LEU A 10 -10.27 -3.45 -7.97
C LEU A 10 -9.52 -2.35 -7.21
N ASP A 11 -9.15 -1.27 -7.89
CA ASP A 11 -8.43 -0.14 -7.30
C ASP A 11 -9.28 0.59 -6.26
N ALA A 12 -10.59 0.74 -6.51
CA ALA A 12 -11.52 1.33 -5.55
C ALA A 12 -11.66 0.47 -4.28
N VAL A 13 -11.72 -0.86 -4.42
CA VAL A 13 -11.77 -1.80 -3.28
C VAL A 13 -10.49 -1.74 -2.48
N ILE A 14 -9.33 -1.72 -3.14
CA ILE A 14 -8.02 -1.58 -2.46
C ILE A 14 -7.95 -0.24 -1.73
N GLY A 15 -8.37 0.85 -2.37
CA GLY A 15 -8.38 2.18 -1.76
C GLY A 15 -9.28 2.23 -0.52
N LEU A 16 -10.47 1.63 -0.58
CA LEU A 16 -11.36 1.54 0.58
C LEU A 16 -10.75 0.70 1.71
N ALA A 17 -10.18 -0.47 1.37
CA ALA A 17 -9.52 -1.34 2.36
C ALA A 17 -8.32 -0.65 3.01
N PHE A 18 -7.55 0.13 2.24
CA PHE A 18 -6.46 0.96 2.74
C PHE A 18 -6.95 2.03 3.73
N LEU A 19 -8.04 2.73 3.42
CA LEU A 19 -8.61 3.72 4.35
C LEU A 19 -9.10 3.07 5.64
N LEU A 20 -9.78 1.93 5.56
CA LEU A 20 -10.25 1.19 6.74
C LEU A 20 -9.08 0.67 7.60
N SER A 21 -8.09 0.04 6.95
CA SER A 21 -6.88 -0.44 7.61
C SER A 21 -6.07 0.70 8.23
N GLY A 22 -5.94 1.82 7.54
CA GLY A 22 -5.25 3.01 8.02
C GLY A 22 -5.96 3.65 9.20
N ALA A 23 -7.29 3.85 9.11
CA ALA A 23 -8.08 4.43 10.20
C ALA A 23 -8.05 3.57 11.47
N THR A 24 -8.17 2.24 11.33
CA THR A 24 -8.05 1.30 12.45
C THR A 24 -6.63 1.25 13.03
N GLY A 25 -5.59 1.36 12.19
CA GLY A 25 -4.20 1.50 12.65
C GLY A 25 -3.94 2.79 13.43
N VAL A 26 -4.49 3.91 12.97
CA VAL A 26 -4.44 5.20 13.70
C VAL A 26 -5.20 5.10 15.02
N ALA A 27 -6.36 4.44 15.04
CA ALA A 27 -7.08 4.17 16.28
C ALA A 27 -6.23 3.37 17.27
N PHE A 28 -5.44 2.39 16.80
CA PHE A 28 -4.51 1.64 17.64
C PHE A 28 -3.40 2.49 18.24
N LEU A 29 -2.91 3.51 17.53
CA LEU A 29 -1.93 4.46 18.09
C LEU A 29 -2.51 5.25 19.27
N LEU A 30 -3.81 5.58 19.22
CA LEU A 30 -4.52 6.28 20.29
C LEU A 30 -4.87 5.35 21.47
N MET A 31 -5.03 4.05 21.22
CA MET A 31 -5.37 3.03 22.23
C MET A 31 -4.14 2.40 22.93
N GLY A 32 -2.92 2.80 22.56
CA GLY A 32 -1.68 2.30 23.15
C GLY A 32 -1.18 0.96 22.57
N SER A 33 0.14 0.80 22.52
CA SER A 33 0.79 -0.42 22.04
C SER A 33 0.67 -1.55 23.07
N GLY A 34 0.18 -2.71 22.63
CA GLY A 34 0.10 -3.90 23.46
C GLY A 34 1.48 -4.55 23.61
N GLY A 35 2.32 -4.04 24.50
CA GLY A 35 3.64 -4.59 24.81
C GLY A 35 3.81 -4.91 26.30
N TYR A 36 4.20 -6.17 26.58
CA TYR A 36 4.41 -6.86 27.87
C TYR A 36 3.26 -6.78 28.91
N GLN A 37 2.62 -7.93 29.15
CA GLN A 37 1.44 -8.15 30.02
C GLN A 37 0.06 -7.65 29.50
N GLY A 38 -0.15 -7.66 28.19
CA GLY A 38 -1.50 -7.81 27.62
C GLY A 38 -2.56 -6.78 28.02
N GLY A 39 -2.16 -5.54 28.37
CA GLY A 39 -3.12 -4.48 28.68
C GLY A 39 -3.60 -4.42 30.14
N ARG A 40 -2.84 -4.95 31.11
CA ARG A 40 -3.09 -4.72 32.56
C ARG A 40 -2.69 -3.32 33.06
N ASN A 41 -2.88 -2.29 32.23
CA ASN A 41 -2.85 -0.90 32.70
C ASN A 41 -4.28 -0.47 33.00
N ALA A 42 -4.61 -0.24 34.26
CA ALA A 42 -5.95 0.12 34.73
C ALA A 42 -6.52 1.43 34.14
N GLY A 43 -5.74 2.17 33.34
CA GLY A 43 -6.11 3.46 32.76
C GLY A 43 -6.06 3.58 31.23
N PHE A 44 -5.78 2.51 30.47
CA PHE A 44 -5.71 2.60 29.00
C PHE A 44 -6.91 1.93 28.32
N ALA A 45 -7.68 2.75 27.63
CA ALA A 45 -9.00 2.50 27.04
C ALA A 45 -9.19 1.10 26.43
N THR A 46 -9.96 0.26 27.12
CA THR A 46 -10.42 -1.05 26.65
C THR A 46 -11.52 -0.95 25.59
N ALA A 47 -12.03 0.25 25.32
CA ALA A 47 -13.01 0.54 24.28
C ALA A 47 -12.77 1.93 23.65
N LEU A 48 -12.87 2.00 22.32
CA LEU A 48 -12.87 3.24 21.54
C LEU A 48 -14.15 3.26 20.70
N LEU A 49 -14.90 4.37 20.73
CA LEU A 49 -16.23 4.51 20.11
C LEU A 49 -17.24 3.43 20.54
N GLY A 50 -17.13 2.92 21.77
CA GLY A 50 -18.00 1.86 22.30
C GLY A 50 -17.68 0.44 21.78
N LEU A 51 -16.66 0.29 20.94
CA LEU A 51 -16.19 -1.00 20.42
C LEU A 51 -14.94 -1.47 21.17
N SER A 52 -14.90 -2.77 21.46
CA SER A 52 -13.78 -3.39 22.16
C SER A 52 -12.51 -3.36 21.32
N ARG A 53 -11.34 -3.31 21.97
CA ARG A 53 -10.03 -3.44 21.29
C ARG A 53 -9.91 -4.69 20.42
N GLY A 54 -10.58 -5.79 20.78
CA GLY A 54 -10.63 -7.01 19.98
C GLY A 54 -11.33 -6.80 18.64
N THR A 55 -12.49 -6.14 18.65
CA THR A 55 -13.24 -5.82 17.42
C THR A 55 -12.44 -4.92 16.48
N TRP A 56 -11.72 -3.93 17.02
CA TRP A 56 -10.79 -3.11 16.24
C TRP A 56 -9.64 -3.93 15.64
N SER A 57 -9.18 -4.95 16.35
CA SER A 57 -8.09 -5.84 15.91
C SER A 57 -8.54 -6.69 14.74
N ASP A 58 -9.70 -7.33 14.88
CA ASP A 58 -10.25 -8.16 13.82
C ASP A 58 -10.51 -7.32 12.56
N LEU A 59 -11.13 -6.14 12.72
CA LEU A 59 -11.39 -5.23 11.60
C LEU A 59 -10.09 -4.81 10.90
N HIS A 60 -9.05 -4.46 11.66
CA HIS A 60 -7.75 -4.08 11.11
C HIS A 60 -7.09 -5.24 10.36
N THR A 61 -7.09 -6.43 10.94
CA THR A 61 -6.49 -7.62 10.34
C THR A 61 -7.20 -8.01 9.05
N TRP A 62 -8.54 -8.07 9.05
CA TRP A 62 -9.31 -8.42 7.86
C TRP A 62 -9.18 -7.35 6.76
N ALA A 63 -9.26 -6.06 7.11
CA ALA A 63 -9.03 -4.98 6.16
C ALA A 63 -7.62 -5.04 5.55
N SER A 64 -6.61 -5.31 6.38
CA SER A 64 -5.22 -5.46 5.93
C SER A 64 -5.04 -6.65 4.99
N LEU A 65 -5.67 -7.78 5.29
CA LEU A 65 -5.60 -8.97 4.44
C LEU A 65 -6.23 -8.74 3.07
N VAL A 66 -7.40 -8.10 3.02
CA VAL A 66 -8.06 -7.72 1.75
C VAL A 66 -7.18 -6.74 0.98
N MET A 67 -6.62 -5.74 1.64
CA MET A 67 -5.75 -4.75 1.03
C MET A 67 -4.50 -5.41 0.42
N ILE A 68 -3.77 -6.24 1.17
CA ILE A 68 -2.56 -6.92 0.68
C ILE A 68 -2.90 -7.81 -0.52
N THR A 69 -3.95 -8.62 -0.41
CA THR A 69 -4.39 -9.50 -1.49
C THR A 69 -4.75 -8.69 -2.74
N GLY A 70 -5.49 -7.60 -2.59
CA GLY A 70 -5.84 -6.70 -3.67
C GLY A 70 -4.61 -6.04 -4.31
N ILE A 71 -3.66 -5.55 -3.51
CA ILE A 71 -2.41 -4.95 -4.00
C ILE A 71 -1.61 -5.96 -4.84
N VAL A 72 -1.52 -7.22 -4.41
CA VAL A 72 -0.83 -8.27 -5.18
C VAL A 72 -1.48 -8.44 -6.56
N VAL A 73 -2.81 -8.53 -6.61
CA VAL A 73 -3.56 -8.63 -7.87
C VAL A 73 -3.37 -7.38 -8.73
N HIS A 74 -3.43 -6.19 -8.13
CA HIS A 74 -3.21 -4.92 -8.82
C HIS A 74 -1.81 -4.87 -9.47
N VAL A 75 -0.77 -5.19 -8.71
CA VAL A 75 0.61 -5.21 -9.22
C VAL A 75 0.76 -6.23 -10.35
N ALA A 76 0.15 -7.42 -10.24
CA ALA A 76 0.16 -8.42 -11.29
C ALA A 76 -0.51 -7.93 -12.58
N LEU A 77 -1.66 -7.24 -12.47
CA LEU A 77 -2.37 -6.64 -13.62
C LEU A 77 -1.57 -5.49 -14.25
N HIS A 78 -0.88 -4.69 -13.44
CA HIS A 78 -0.11 -3.53 -13.89
C HIS A 78 1.36 -3.82 -14.18
N TRP A 79 1.83 -5.06 -14.04
CA TRP A 79 3.24 -5.44 -14.16
C TRP A 79 3.93 -4.93 -15.44
N LYS A 80 3.26 -5.05 -16.60
CA LYS A 80 3.80 -4.57 -17.88
C LYS A 80 3.99 -3.05 -17.90
N TRP A 81 3.06 -2.31 -17.30
CA TRP A 81 3.15 -0.86 -17.17
C TRP A 81 4.28 -0.46 -16.22
N ILE A 82 4.41 -1.13 -15.07
CA ILE A 82 5.48 -0.90 -14.09
C ILE A 82 6.85 -1.06 -14.75
N VAL A 83 7.13 -2.22 -15.36
CA VAL A 83 8.41 -2.47 -16.04
C VAL A 83 8.67 -1.46 -17.17
N GLY A 84 7.63 -1.10 -17.93
CA GLY A 84 7.74 -0.09 -18.99
C GLY A 84 8.10 1.30 -18.44
N MET A 85 7.51 1.70 -17.32
CA MET A 85 7.79 2.97 -16.67
C MET A 85 9.18 2.98 -16.03
N THR A 86 9.57 1.93 -15.30
CA THR A 86 10.90 1.80 -14.69
C THR A 86 12.01 1.87 -15.74
N LYS A 87 11.83 1.23 -16.90
CA LYS A 87 12.79 1.31 -18.02
C LYS A 87 12.93 2.72 -18.60
N LYS A 88 11.83 3.49 -18.65
CA LYS A 88 11.85 4.89 -19.12
C LYS A 88 12.45 5.86 -18.11
N MET A 89 12.25 5.61 -16.81
CA MET A 89 12.84 6.41 -15.73
C MET A 89 14.33 6.09 -15.52
N MET A 90 14.81 4.93 -15.97
CA MET A 90 16.23 4.62 -15.97
C MET A 90 16.93 5.51 -17.01
N PRO A 91 17.94 6.31 -16.62
CA PRO A 91 18.66 7.17 -17.55
C PRO A 91 19.37 6.30 -18.59
N SER A 92 18.79 6.21 -19.77
CA SER A 92 19.50 5.71 -20.94
C SER A 92 20.57 6.75 -21.25
N ARG A 93 21.84 6.35 -21.10
CA ARG A 93 23.02 7.18 -21.41
C ARG A 93 22.76 7.90 -22.75
N PRO A 94 22.78 9.25 -22.79
CA PRO A 94 22.39 9.97 -23.99
C PRO A 94 23.33 9.56 -25.12
N ARG A 95 22.77 8.99 -26.18
CA ARG A 95 23.48 8.58 -27.42
C ARG A 95 24.33 9.70 -28.01
N ARG A 96 24.02 10.97 -27.67
CA ARG A 96 24.78 12.17 -28.04
C ARG A 96 26.21 12.21 -27.49
N ALA A 97 26.51 11.55 -26.37
CA ALA A 97 27.89 11.49 -25.86
C ALA A 97 28.81 10.63 -26.75
N GLN A 98 28.26 9.69 -27.54
CA GLN A 98 29.07 8.87 -28.46
C GLN A 98 29.31 9.53 -29.81
N GLU A 99 28.35 10.32 -30.32
CA GLU A 99 28.49 11.05 -31.58
C GLU A 99 29.53 12.20 -31.50
N GLN A 100 29.63 12.87 -30.34
CA GLN A 100 30.61 13.93 -30.12
C GLN A 100 32.04 13.37 -30.01
N VAL A 101 32.22 12.19 -29.42
CA VAL A 101 33.53 11.54 -29.27
C VAL A 101 34.07 11.05 -30.63
N CYS A 102 33.21 10.53 -31.51
CA CYS A 102 33.62 10.18 -32.88
C CYS A 102 33.98 11.40 -33.74
N LYS A 103 33.41 12.59 -33.46
CA LYS A 103 33.73 13.82 -34.21
C LYS A 103 34.99 14.53 -33.72
N VAL A 104 35.41 14.32 -32.48
CA VAL A 104 36.64 14.91 -31.90
C VAL A 104 37.88 14.09 -32.22
N MET A 105 37.73 12.81 -32.60
CA MET A 105 38.84 11.92 -32.99
C MET A 105 39.11 11.83 -34.50
N VAL A 106 38.45 12.65 -35.34
CA VAL A 106 38.64 12.70 -36.81
C VAL A 106 39.14 14.07 -37.22
#